data_AF-A0A7C4YEF5-F1
#
_entry.id   AF-A0A7C4YEF5-F1
#
_cell.length_a   1.000
_cell.length_b   1.000
_cell.length_c   1.000
_cell.angle_alpha   90.00
_cell.angle_beta   90.00
_cell.angle_gamma   90.00
#
_symmetry.space_group_name_H-M   'P 1'
#
loop_
_entity.id
_entity.type
_entity.pdbx_description
1 polymer ?
#
loop_
_entity_poly.entity_id
_entity_poly.type
_entity_poly.pdbx_seq_one_letter_code
_entity_poly.pdbx_strand_id
1 'polypeptide(L)'
;QLVNKIIPPDPVVEFSDGGLVSTVTDMAKWDAALYTDKLLKKETLQLMFTPIKIKNGFGPYGLGFGTTPFQGHKRVGHIGRIPGFESAFTRFIDDKISVIIFINTELDSGQMDMANQIASFYF
;
A
#
# COMPACT_ATOMS: atom_id res chain seq x y z
N GLN A 1 18.07 -35.11 2.42
CA GLN A 1 16.97 -34.25 2.87
C GLN A 1 17.59 -33.10 3.66
N LEU A 2 17.91 -31.99 3.00
CA LEU A 2 18.37 -30.77 3.65
C LEU A 2 17.16 -29.86 3.70
N VAL A 3 16.55 -29.75 4.88
CA VAL A 3 15.55 -28.74 5.16
C VAL A 3 16.32 -27.43 5.25
N ASN A 4 16.42 -26.70 4.13
CA ASN A 4 16.74 -25.28 4.18
C ASN A 4 15.67 -24.64 5.05
N LYS A 5 15.99 -24.39 6.32
CA LYS A 5 15.21 -23.47 7.16
C LYS A 5 15.25 -22.14 6.43
N ILE A 6 14.19 -21.83 5.68
CA ILE A 6 13.88 -20.48 5.28
C ILE A 6 13.64 -19.75 6.60
N ILE A 7 14.68 -19.09 7.09
CA ILE A 7 14.50 -18.09 8.14
C ILE A 7 13.76 -16.97 7.41
N PRO A 8 12.51 -16.64 7.77
CA PRO A 8 11.84 -15.50 7.17
C PRO A 8 12.76 -14.30 7.36
N PRO A 9 13.02 -13.50 6.32
CA PRO A 9 13.94 -12.38 6.43
C PRO A 9 13.48 -11.51 7.57
N ASP A 10 14.41 -11.24 8.47
CA ASP A 10 14.19 -10.33 9.57
C ASP A 10 13.80 -8.98 8.94
N PRO A 11 12.63 -8.40 9.26
CA PRO A 11 12.22 -7.09 8.75
C PRO A 11 13.30 -6.02 8.96
N VAL A 12 14.18 -6.20 9.97
CA VAL A 12 15.33 -5.35 10.23
C VAL A 12 16.29 -5.24 9.02
N VAL A 13 16.36 -6.24 8.13
CA VAL A 13 17.23 -6.22 6.95
C VAL A 13 16.69 -5.27 5.86
N GLU A 14 15.37 -5.11 5.76
CA GLU A 14 14.71 -4.28 4.75
C GLU A 14 14.67 -2.78 5.12
N PHE A 15 14.96 -2.44 6.38
CA PHE A 15 14.96 -1.08 6.92
C PHE A 15 13.74 -0.25 6.46
N SER A 16 13.96 0.86 5.76
CA SER A 16 12.90 1.80 5.37
C SER A 16 12.08 1.35 4.15
N ASP A 17 12.51 0.33 3.40
CA ASP A 17 11.82 -0.12 2.19
C ASP A 17 10.71 -1.15 2.52
N GLY A 18 10.99 -2.07 3.44
CA GLY A 18 10.05 -3.14 3.79
C GLY A 18 10.06 -3.58 5.26
N GLY A 19 10.84 -2.92 6.13
CA GLY A 19 11.08 -3.39 7.50
C GLY A 19 10.03 -2.99 8.53
N LEU A 20 8.98 -2.27 8.13
CA LEU A 20 7.94 -1.83 9.03
C LEU A 20 7.02 -2.99 9.43
N VAL A 21 6.83 -3.17 10.73
CA VAL A 21 5.89 -4.13 11.32
C VAL A 21 4.71 -3.36 11.93
N SER A 22 3.48 -3.80 11.66
CA SER A 22 2.26 -3.10 12.10
C SER A 22 1.09 -4.06 12.32
N THR A 23 -0.05 -3.52 12.73
CA THR A 23 -1.35 -4.21 12.79
C THR A 23 -2.35 -3.52 11.86
N VAL A 24 -3.41 -4.22 11.41
CA VAL A 24 -4.45 -3.60 10.59
C VAL A 24 -5.12 -2.42 11.31
N THR A 25 -5.24 -2.49 12.64
CA THR A 25 -5.78 -1.41 13.48
C THR A 25 -4.87 -0.19 13.49
N ASP A 26 -3.56 -0.37 13.55
CA ASP A 26 -2.62 0.76 13.52
C ASP A 26 -2.53 1.37 12.11
N MET A 27 -2.58 0.55 11.06
CA MET A 27 -2.70 1.03 9.69
C MET A 27 -4.00 1.82 9.47
N ALA A 28 -5.12 1.42 10.08
CA ALA A 28 -6.37 2.18 10.01
C ALA A 28 -6.27 3.54 10.72
N LYS A 29 -5.58 3.62 11.87
CA LYS A 29 -5.29 4.91 12.53
C LYS A 29 -4.40 5.79 11.66
N TRP A 30 -3.39 5.21 11.03
CA TRP A 30 -2.48 5.92 10.14
C TRP A 30 -3.24 6.45 8.91
N ASP A 31 -4.07 5.63 8.26
CA ASP A 31 -4.93 6.06 7.16
C ASP A 31 -5.85 7.23 7.56
N ALA A 32 -6.54 7.11 8.71
CA ALA A 32 -7.38 8.17 9.22
C ALA A 32 -6.60 9.48 9.44
N ALA A 33 -5.36 9.40 9.91
CA ALA A 33 -4.50 10.56 10.12
C ALA A 33 -4.07 11.22 8.79
N LEU A 34 -3.99 10.49 7.68
CA LEU A 34 -3.71 11.04 6.34
C LEU A 34 -4.87 11.86 5.75
N TYR A 35 -6.06 11.86 6.36
CA TYR A 35 -7.14 12.80 6.03
C TYR A 35 -7.06 14.11 6.83
N THR A 36 -6.07 14.22 7.73
CA THR A 36 -5.81 15.42 8.53
C THR A 36 -4.48 16.05 8.13
N ASP A 37 -4.17 17.20 8.70
CA ASP A 37 -2.89 17.90 8.58
C ASP A 37 -1.94 17.66 9.77
N LYS A 38 -2.28 16.72 10.66
CA LYS A 38 -1.52 16.47 11.91
C LYS A 38 -0.17 15.79 11.68
N LEU A 39 -0.09 14.90 10.69
CA LEU A 39 1.15 14.19 10.36
C LEU A 39 1.99 14.98 9.35
N LEU A 40 1.33 15.49 8.31
CA LEU A 40 1.93 16.18 7.19
C LEU A 40 1.01 17.30 6.72
N LYS A 41 1.60 18.35 6.14
CA LYS A 41 0.83 19.42 5.51
C LYS A 41 0.02 18.86 4.35
N LYS A 42 -1.15 19.48 4.08
CA LYS A 42 -2.03 19.08 2.98
C LYS A 42 -1.31 19.10 1.63
N GLU A 43 -0.43 20.06 1.40
CA GLU A 43 0.36 20.19 0.17
C GLU A 43 1.35 19.03 0.03
N THR A 44 1.94 18.56 1.13
CA THR A 44 2.84 17.40 1.14
C THR A 44 2.07 16.12 0.83
N LEU A 45 0.87 15.93 1.40
CA LEU A 45 0.02 14.79 1.09
C LEU A 45 -0.42 14.78 -0.37
N GLN A 46 -0.78 15.94 -0.93
CA GLN A 46 -1.10 16.06 -2.35
C GLN A 46 0.08 15.66 -3.24
N LEU A 47 1.30 16.09 -2.89
CA LEU A 47 2.50 15.70 -3.61
C LEU A 47 2.74 14.18 -3.53
N MET A 48 2.52 13.56 -2.37
CA MET A 48 2.70 12.11 -2.20
C MET A 48 1.78 11.28 -3.11
N PHE A 49 0.55 11.75 -3.32
CA PHE A 49 -0.48 11.03 -4.08
C PHE A 49 -0.56 11.44 -5.55
N THR A 50 0.32 12.32 -6.02
CA THR A 50 0.32 12.81 -7.41
C THR A 50 1.34 12.03 -8.24
N PRO A 51 0.96 11.50 -9.42
CA PRO A 51 1.89 10.94 -10.40
C PRO A 51 3.08 11.85 -10.66
N ILE A 52 4.30 11.31 -10.55
CA ILE A 52 5.51 12.10 -10.84
C ILE A 52 5.76 12.11 -12.35
N LYS A 53 6.19 13.28 -12.86
CA LYS A 53 6.61 13.42 -14.24
C LYS A 53 7.91 12.63 -14.48
N ILE A 54 7.87 11.74 -15.45
CA ILE A 54 9.02 10.98 -15.97
C ILE A 54 9.35 11.45 -17.39
N LYS A 55 10.45 10.96 -17.98
CA LYS A 55 10.94 11.41 -19.31
C LYS A 55 9.85 11.40 -20.40
N ASN A 56 8.93 10.45 -20.35
CA ASN A 56 7.91 10.22 -21.39
C ASN A 56 6.48 10.61 -20.95
N GLY A 57 6.31 11.47 -19.93
CA GLY A 57 4.99 11.88 -19.45
C GLY A 57 4.84 11.70 -17.94
N PHE A 58 3.72 11.12 -17.49
CA PHE A 58 3.48 10.81 -16.08
C PHE A 58 3.52 9.29 -15.86
N GLY A 59 4.27 8.85 -14.86
CA GLY A 59 4.29 7.44 -14.44
C GLY A 59 3.12 7.12 -13.51
N PRO A 60 2.77 5.83 -13.31
CA PRO A 60 1.66 5.43 -12.45
C PRO A 60 1.97 5.53 -10.94
N TYR A 61 2.94 6.34 -10.53
CA TYR A 61 3.52 6.30 -9.19
C TYR A 61 3.83 7.71 -8.67
N GLY A 62 3.46 7.96 -7.42
CA GLY A 62 3.74 9.16 -6.63
C GLY A 62 4.97 8.98 -5.73
N LEU A 63 4.98 9.60 -4.55
CA LEU A 63 6.04 9.38 -3.57
C LEU A 63 5.68 8.19 -2.66
N GLY A 64 6.06 6.98 -3.09
CA GLY A 64 5.82 5.75 -2.33
C GLY A 64 4.43 5.13 -2.53
N PHE A 65 3.66 5.61 -3.50
CA PHE A 65 2.30 5.11 -3.78
C PHE A 65 2.08 4.91 -5.28
N GLY A 66 1.52 3.77 -5.66
CA GLY A 66 0.86 3.62 -6.95
C GLY A 66 -0.38 4.51 -7.02
N THR A 67 -0.67 5.06 -8.19
CA THR A 67 -1.71 6.09 -8.41
C THR A 67 -2.68 5.74 -9.54
N THR A 68 -2.63 4.50 -10.05
CA THR A 68 -3.51 4.04 -11.12
C THR A 68 -4.96 3.98 -10.63
N PRO A 69 -5.91 4.71 -11.26
CA PRO A 69 -7.33 4.64 -10.93
C PRO A 69 -7.89 3.23 -11.07
N PHE A 70 -8.97 2.93 -10.36
CA PHE A 70 -9.67 1.66 -10.46
C PHE A 70 -11.17 1.93 -10.58
N GLN A 71 -11.80 1.37 -11.63
CA GLN A 71 -13.23 1.58 -11.95
C GLN A 71 -13.66 3.06 -11.99
N GLY A 72 -12.77 3.97 -12.41
CA GLY A 72 -13.04 5.40 -12.47
C GLY A 72 -12.80 6.15 -11.15
N HIS A 73 -12.53 5.45 -10.06
CA HIS A 73 -12.25 6.05 -8.76
C HIS A 73 -10.76 6.37 -8.57
N LYS A 74 -10.49 7.50 -7.91
CA LYS A 74 -9.13 7.95 -7.63
C LYS A 74 -8.49 7.10 -6.54
N ARG A 75 -7.58 6.22 -6.97
CA ARG A 75 -6.94 5.23 -6.11
C ARG A 75 -5.47 5.56 -5.87
N VAL A 76 -5.04 5.48 -4.61
CA VAL A 76 -3.63 5.38 -4.25
C VAL A 76 -3.36 4.19 -3.37
N GLY A 77 -2.19 3.58 -3.46
CA GLY A 77 -1.91 2.40 -2.64
C GLY A 77 -0.52 1.84 -2.84
N HIS A 78 -0.20 0.81 -2.06
CA HIS A 78 1.04 0.07 -2.18
C HIS A 78 0.82 -1.40 -1.81
N ILE A 79 1.68 -2.27 -2.33
CA ILE A 79 1.78 -3.65 -1.91
C ILE A 79 3.07 -3.86 -1.13
N GLY A 80 3.07 -4.75 -0.15
CA GLY A 80 4.29 -5.20 0.52
C GLY A 80 4.54 -6.66 0.22
N ARG A 81 5.80 -7.04 0.02
CA ARG A 81 6.19 -8.44 -0.12
C ARG A 81 7.57 -8.65 0.48
N ILE A 82 7.62 -9.53 1.48
CA ILE A 82 8.84 -10.13 2.00
C ILE A 82 8.59 -11.64 2.09
N PRO A 83 9.60 -12.51 2.01
CA PRO A 83 9.38 -13.95 2.10
C PRO A 83 8.52 -14.36 3.30
N GLY A 84 7.46 -15.12 3.03
CA GLY A 84 6.43 -15.53 3.99
C GLY A 84 5.32 -14.52 4.30
N PHE A 85 5.40 -13.28 3.81
CA PHE A 85 4.39 -12.24 4.08
C PHE A 85 4.10 -11.34 2.89
N GLU A 86 2.81 -11.06 2.70
CA GLU A 86 2.33 -10.09 1.74
C GLU A 86 1.34 -9.11 2.37
N SER A 87 1.26 -7.91 1.80
CA SER A 87 0.28 -6.91 2.21
C SER A 87 -0.26 -6.12 1.03
N ALA A 88 -1.47 -5.60 1.19
CA ALA A 88 -2.05 -4.63 0.27
C ALA A 88 -2.69 -3.50 1.07
N PHE A 89 -2.38 -2.26 0.66
CA PHE A 89 -3.04 -1.07 1.14
C PHE A 89 -3.52 -0.26 -0.06
N THR A 90 -4.82 -0.02 -0.14
CA THR A 90 -5.42 0.80 -1.20
C THR A 90 -6.40 1.79 -0.58
N ARG A 91 -6.38 3.03 -1.10
CA ARG A 91 -7.20 4.16 -0.67
C ARG A 91 -7.90 4.74 -1.89
N PHE A 92 -9.21 4.89 -1.79
CA PHE A 92 -10.06 5.61 -2.71
C PHE A 92 -10.35 6.96 -2.08
N ILE A 93 -9.49 7.94 -2.39
CA ILE A 93 -9.34 9.17 -1.58
C ILE A 93 -10.64 9.99 -1.59
N ASP A 94 -11.29 10.07 -2.75
CA ASP A 94 -12.50 10.88 -2.93
C ASP A 94 -13.73 10.20 -2.30
N ASP A 95 -13.75 8.86 -2.30
CA ASP A 95 -14.82 8.03 -1.71
C ASP A 95 -14.66 7.81 -0.20
N LYS A 96 -13.48 8.15 0.35
CA LYS A 96 -13.10 7.89 1.75
C LYS A 96 -13.19 6.41 2.14
N ILE A 97 -12.83 5.53 1.21
CA ILE A 97 -12.76 4.08 1.40
C ILE A 97 -11.30 3.66 1.37
N SER A 98 -10.89 2.84 2.35
CA SER A 98 -9.57 2.22 2.39
C SER A 98 -9.70 0.73 2.67
N VAL A 99 -8.89 -0.08 2.01
CA VAL A 99 -8.79 -1.52 2.26
C VAL A 99 -7.34 -1.85 2.63
N ILE A 100 -7.18 -2.53 3.77
CA ILE A 100 -5.89 -2.97 4.32
C ILE A 100 -5.95 -4.49 4.49
N ILE A 101 -5.00 -5.21 3.89
CA ILE A 101 -4.92 -6.67 3.95
C ILE A 101 -3.50 -7.05 4.35
N PHE A 102 -3.38 -7.94 5.34
CA PHE A 102 -2.14 -8.63 5.70
C PHE A 102 -2.31 -10.12 5.47
N ILE A 103 -1.29 -10.72 4.86
CA ILE A 103 -1.27 -12.10 4.40
C ILE A 103 0.00 -12.75 4.97
N ASN A 104 -0.16 -13.83 5.72
CA ASN A 104 0.91 -14.58 6.37
C ASN A 104 1.35 -15.80 5.54
N THR A 105 1.25 -15.67 4.22
CA THR A 105 1.69 -16.65 3.23
C THR A 105 2.09 -15.91 1.96
N GLU A 106 2.68 -16.64 1.01
CA GLU A 106 3.09 -16.09 -0.27
C GLU A 106 2.00 -16.35 -1.31
N LEU A 107 1.67 -15.32 -2.09
CA LEU A 107 0.81 -15.44 -3.25
C LEU A 107 1.68 -15.36 -4.51
N ASP A 108 1.23 -15.98 -5.60
CA ASP A 108 1.89 -15.80 -6.90
C ASP A 108 1.65 -14.38 -7.44
N SER A 109 0.45 -13.83 -7.18
CA SER A 109 0.05 -12.44 -7.46
C SER A 109 -1.33 -12.14 -6.86
N GLY A 110 -1.78 -10.87 -6.94
CA GLY A 110 -3.21 -10.54 -6.77
C GLY A 110 -3.60 -9.92 -5.42
N GLN A 111 -2.66 -9.67 -4.50
CA GLN A 111 -2.96 -9.00 -3.22
C GLN A 111 -3.66 -7.64 -3.41
N MET A 112 -3.26 -6.86 -4.43
CA MET A 112 -3.90 -5.59 -4.77
C MET A 112 -5.26 -5.79 -5.43
N ASP A 113 -5.42 -6.82 -6.25
CA ASP A 113 -6.70 -7.13 -6.90
C ASP A 113 -7.74 -7.56 -5.88
N MET A 114 -7.36 -8.36 -4.88
CA MET A 114 -8.20 -8.71 -3.74
C MET A 114 -8.69 -7.46 -3.00
N ALA A 115 -7.77 -6.52 -2.71
CA ALA A 115 -8.13 -5.27 -2.05
C ALA A 115 -9.07 -4.39 -2.89
N ASN A 116 -8.83 -4.31 -4.19
CA ASN A 116 -9.69 -3.58 -5.12
C ASN A 116 -11.09 -4.23 -5.27
N GLN A 117 -11.17 -5.56 -5.33
CA GLN A 117 -12.43 -6.30 -5.39
C GLN A 117 -13.26 -6.11 -4.13
N ILE A 118 -12.63 -6.11 -2.95
CA ILE A 118 -13.31 -5.78 -1.69
C ILE A 118 -13.86 -4.35 -1.75
N ALA A 119 -13.07 -3.39 -2.26
CA ALA A 119 -13.51 -2.01 -2.38
C ALA A 119 -14.71 -1.85 -3.35
N SER A 120 -14.77 -2.64 -4.43
CA SER A 120 -15.88 -2.58 -5.40
C SER A 120 -17.26 -2.99 -4.87
N PHE A 121 -17.36 -3.49 -3.64
CA PHE A 121 -18.67 -3.67 -2.99
C PHE A 121 -19.24 -2.37 -2.41
N TYR A 122 -18.44 -1.30 -2.36
CA TYR A 122 -18.77 -0.04 -1.69
C TYR A 122 -18.96 1.14 -2.65
N PHE A 123 -18.78 0.94 -3.95
CA PHE A 123 -19.07 1.91 -5.00
C PHE A 123 -19.70 1.26 -6.23
#